data_AF-A0A7T8HLE1-F1
#
_entry.id   AF-A0A7T8HLE1-F1
#
_cell.length_a   1.000
_cell.length_b   1.000
_cell.length_c   1.000
_cell.angle_alpha   90.00
_cell.angle_beta   90.00
_cell.angle_gamma   90.00
#
_symmetry.space_group_name_H-M   'P 1'
#
loop_
_entity.id
_entity.type
_entity.pdbx_description
1 polymer ?
#
loop_
_entity_poly.entity_id
_entity_poly.type
_entity_poly.pdbx_seq_one_letter_code
_entity_poly.pdbx_strand_id
1 'polypeptide(L)' 'MRLEFQSKTLAAFWIGLEKEYPLHAYPCQIGFSAVTSIKTKYRSKLDIENELRVAISKLQPRFYKICSMKQAHISH' A
#
# COMPACT_ATOMS: atom_id res chain seq x y z
N MET A 1 -3.19 6.49 26.01
CA MET A 1 -2.07 5.95 25.19
C MET A 1 -0.68 6.29 25.73
N ARG A 2 -0.28 7.57 25.88
CA ARG A 2 1.11 7.92 26.29
C ARG A 2 1.52 7.43 27.69
N LEU A 3 0.58 7.34 28.62
CA LEU A 3 0.82 6.92 30.01
C LEU A 3 0.91 5.39 30.16
N GLU A 4 0.26 4.62 29.28
CA GLU A 4 0.27 3.15 29.27
C GLU A 4 1.58 2.55 28.75
N PHE A 5 2.35 3.34 27.99
CA PHE A 5 3.62 2.91 27.43
C PHE A 5 4.72 2.77 28.49
N GLN A 6 4.66 3.56 29.57
CA GLN A 6 5.67 3.52 30.64
C GLN A 6 5.40 2.44 31.69
N SER A 7 4.19 1.86 31.73
CA SER A 7 3.80 0.85 32.71
C SER A 7 3.88 -0.59 32.18
N LYS A 8 4.03 -0.77 30.86
CA LYS A 8 4.06 -2.09 30.19
C LYS A 8 5.39 -2.31 29.48
N THR A 9 5.82 -3.56 29.42
CA THR A 9 6.93 -3.94 28.54
C THR A 9 6.53 -3.70 27.08
N LEU A 10 7.52 -3.39 26.24
CA LEU A 10 7.30 -3.10 24.82
C LEU A 10 6.45 -4.18 24.16
N ALA A 11 6.75 -5.45 24.42
CA ALA A 11 6.01 -6.60 23.90
C ALA A 11 4.54 -6.62 24.35
N ALA A 12 4.26 -6.45 25.65
CA ALA A 12 2.90 -6.47 26.18
C ALA A 12 2.05 -5.29 25.67
N PHE A 13 2.68 -4.14 25.46
CA PHE A 13 2.03 -2.97 24.86
C PHE A 13 1.61 -3.23 23.41
N TRP A 14 2.51 -3.76 22.58
CA TRP A 14 2.20 -4.06 21.17
C TRP A 14 1.19 -5.20 21.00
N ILE A 15 1.24 -6.24 21.83
CA ILE A 15 0.24 -7.33 21.83
C ILE A 15 -1.15 -6.80 22.23
N GLY A 16 -1.23 -5.89 23.20
CA GLY A 16 -2.50 -5.25 23.58
C GLY A 16 -3.09 -4.39 22.46
N LEU A 17 -2.22 -3.71 21.71
CA LEU A 17 -2.62 -2.89 20.55
C LEU A 17 -3.00 -3.73 19.33
N GLU A 18 -2.57 -4.99 19.22
CA GLU A 18 -2.98 -5.87 18.11
C GLU A 18 -4.51 -6.04 18.07
N LYS A 19 -5.18 -6.03 19.23
CA LYS A 19 -6.64 -6.15 19.30
C LYS A 19 -7.37 -4.87 18.85
N GLU A 20 -6.73 -3.70 19.04
CA GLU A 20 -7.28 -2.38 18.71
C GLU A 20 -6.86 -1.92 17.31
N TYR A 21 -5.72 -2.41 16.81
CA TYR A 21 -5.12 -2.10 15.53
C TYR A 21 -4.49 -3.35 14.90
N PRO A 22 -5.31 -4.25 14.32
CA PRO A 22 -4.90 -5.60 13.94
C PRO A 22 -3.69 -5.68 13.02
N LEU A 23 -3.39 -4.67 12.21
CA LEU A 23 -2.42 -4.82 11.13
C LEU A 23 -1.82 -3.47 10.72
N HIS A 24 -1.08 -2.80 11.60
CA HIS A 24 -0.26 -1.65 11.16
C HIS A 24 0.94 -2.08 10.29
N ALA A 25 1.39 -3.34 10.39
CA ALA A 25 2.55 -3.83 9.65
C ALA A 25 2.22 -4.28 8.21
N TYR A 26 1.04 -4.87 7.98
CA TYR A 26 0.69 -5.46 6.68
C TYR A 26 0.62 -4.43 5.53
N PRO A 27 -0.02 -3.24 5.70
CA PRO A 27 -0.01 -2.20 4.66
C PRO A 27 1.38 -1.64 4.39
N CYS A 28 2.20 -1.52 5.44
CA CYS A 28 3.57 -1.04 5.35
C CYS A 28 4.46 -2.01 4.54
N GLN A 29 4.36 -3.31 4.86
CA GLN A 29 5.11 -4.36 4.17
C GLN A 29 4.71 -4.49 2.70
N ILE A 30 3.41 -4.40 2.38
CA ILE A 30 2.91 -4.34 1.00
C ILE A 30 3.41 -3.09 0.31
N GLY A 31 3.36 -1.94 0.98
CA GLY A 31 3.84 -0.67 0.44
C GLY A 31 5.32 -0.73 0.04
N PHE A 32 6.19 -1.25 0.89
CA PHE A 32 7.62 -1.41 0.58
C PHE A 32 7.87 -2.36 -0.59
N SER A 33 7.14 -3.48 -0.66
CA SER A 33 7.22 -4.41 -1.79
C SER A 33 6.75 -3.75 -3.10
N ALA A 34 5.65 -3.00 -3.05
CA ALA A 34 5.10 -2.27 -4.20
C ALA A 34 6.11 -1.23 -4.71
N VAL A 35 6.67 -0.40 -3.84
CA VAL A 35 7.70 0.58 -4.22
C VAL A 35 8.91 -0.08 -4.88
N THR A 36 9.38 -1.19 -4.32
CA THR A 36 10.52 -1.94 -4.89
C THR A 36 10.19 -2.48 -6.28
N SER A 37 8.98 -3.01 -6.47
CA SER A 37 8.51 -3.53 -7.76
C SER A 37 8.34 -2.42 -8.81
N ILE A 38 7.80 -1.26 -8.42
CA ILE A 38 7.60 -0.10 -9.29
C ILE A 38 8.96 0.44 -9.76
N LYS A 39 9.89 0.62 -8.81
CA LYS A 39 11.23 1.18 -9.06
C LYS A 39 12.17 0.23 -9.80
N THR A 40 11.88 -1.07 -9.86
CA THR A 40 12.70 -2.03 -10.62
C THR A 40 12.14 -2.31 -12.01
N LYS A 41 10.82 -2.41 -12.16
CA LYS A 41 10.18 -2.77 -13.44
C LYS A 41 9.77 -1.60 -14.32
N TYR A 42 9.40 -0.46 -13.73
CA TYR A 42 8.76 0.64 -14.47
C TYR A 42 9.56 1.96 -14.39
N ARG A 43 10.89 1.84 -14.18
CA ARG A 43 11.84 2.92 -13.85
C ARG A 43 11.74 4.23 -14.63
N SER A 44 11.16 4.22 -15.83
CA SER A 44 11.33 5.30 -16.80
C SER A 44 10.13 6.24 -16.96
N LYS A 45 8.92 5.94 -16.45
CA LYS A 45 7.73 6.77 -16.74
C LYS A 45 6.60 6.82 -15.68
N LEU A 46 6.71 6.15 -14.54
CA LEU A 46 5.60 6.07 -13.58
C LEU A 46 5.74 7.01 -12.39
N ASP A 47 4.65 7.70 -12.08
CA ASP A 47 4.46 8.43 -10.82
C ASP A 47 4.23 7.43 -9.68
N ILE A 48 5.24 7.32 -8.81
CA ILE A 48 5.30 6.34 -7.73
C ILE A 48 4.13 6.52 -6.75
N GLU A 49 3.67 7.75 -6.51
CA GLU A 49 2.61 7.99 -5.53
C GLU A 49 1.28 7.39 -5.99
N ASN A 50 0.91 7.66 -7.24
CA ASN A 50 -0.32 7.15 -7.83
C ASN A 50 -0.32 5.62 -7.94
N GLU A 51 0.80 5.03 -8.36
CA GLU A 51 0.95 3.58 -8.44
C GLU A 51 0.91 2.91 -7.07
N LEU A 52 1.59 3.49 -6.08
CA LEU A 52 1.58 2.97 -4.71
C LEU A 52 0.18 3.03 -4.13
N ARG A 53 -0.55 4.13 -4.35
CA ARG A 53 -1.94 4.30 -3.90
C ARG A 53 -2.87 3.22 -4.48
N VAL A 54 -2.69 2.85 -5.75
CA VAL A 54 -3.42 1.75 -6.38
C VAL A 54 -3.00 0.39 -5.79
N ALA A 55 -1.70 0.16 -5.61
CA ALA A 55 -1.15 -1.11 -5.12
C ALA A 55 -1.54 -1.45 -3.67
N ILE A 56 -1.70 -0.44 -2.81
CA ILE A 56 -2.14 -0.62 -1.41
C ILE A 56 -3.67 -0.55 -1.26
N SER A 57 -4.39 -0.15 -2.31
CA SER A 57 -5.85 -0.02 -2.28
C SER A 57 -6.52 -1.40 -2.25
N LYS A 58 -7.52 -1.54 -1.37
CA LYS A 58 -8.41 -2.71 -1.37
C LYS A 58 -9.60 -2.54 -2.33
N LEU A 59 -9.70 -1.38 -2.99
CA LEU A 59 -10.79 -1.09 -3.91
C LEU A 59 -10.61 -1.88 -5.20
N GLN A 60 -11.65 -2.59 -5.63
CA GLN A 60 -11.63 -3.27 -6.90
C GLN A 60 -11.61 -2.27 -8.07
N PRO A 61 -10.63 -2.35 -8.98
CA PRO A 61 -10.59 -1.47 -10.13
C PRO A 61 -11.77 -1.75 -11.07
N ARG A 62 -12.40 -0.69 -11.58
CA ARG A 62 -13.45 -0.81 -12.60
C ARG A 62 -12.83 -0.99 -13.98
N PHE A 63 -12.16 -2.12 -14.20
CA PHE A 63 -11.42 -2.40 -15.43
C PHE A 63 -12.24 -2.22 -16.70
N TYR A 64 -13.50 -2.66 -16.70
CA TYR A 64 -14.39 -2.49 -17.86
C TYR A 64 -14.48 -1.03 -18.33
N LYS A 65 -14.68 -0.09 -17.40
CA LYS A 65 -14.77 1.35 -17.71
C LYS A 65 -13.41 1.94 -18.12
N ILE A 66 -12.33 1.49 -17.49
CA ILE A 66 -10.98 1.97 -17.81
C ILE A 66 -10.57 1.51 -19.22
N CYS A 67 -10.83 0.26 -19.55
CA CYS A 67 -10.53 -0.32 -20.86
C CYS A 67 -11.39 0.28 -21.97
N SER A 68 -12.69 0.54 -21.72
CA SER A 68 -13.56 1.16 -22.71
C SER A 68 -13.19 2.61 -23.05
N MET A 69 -12.51 3.30 -22.13
CA MET A 69 -12.01 4.67 -22.33
C MET A 69 -10.61 4.73 -22.96
N LYS A 70 -9.92 3.60 -23.11
CA LYS A 70 -8.58 3.55 -23.68
C LYS A 70 -8.66 3.61 -25.21
N GLN A 71 -8.22 4.72 -25.81
CA GLN A 71 -8.03 4.81 -27.26
C GLN A 71 -6.79 4.00 -27.66
N ALA A 72 -6.94 3.07 -28.62
CA ALA A 72 -5.79 2.40 -29.21
C ALA A 72 -4.96 3.44 -29.98
N HIS A 73 -3.72 3.66 -29.56
CA HIS A 73 -2.75 4.39 -30.37
C HIS A 73 -2.23 3.43 -31.45
N ILE A 74 -2.22 3.90 -32.69
CA ILE A 74 -1.59 3.20 -33.81
C ILE A 74 -0.09 3.18 -33.52
N SER A 75 0.50 1.98 -33.51
CA SER A 75 1.95 1.79 -33.36
C SER A 75 2.69 2.34 -34.58
N HIS A 76 3.85 2.96 -34.35
CA HIS A 76 4.77 3.42 -35.40
C HIS A 76 5.65 2.28 -35.93
#